data_AF-A0A6B2ULT0-F1
#
_entry.id   AF-A0A6B2ULT0-F1
#
_cell.length_a   1.000
_cell.length_b   1.000
_cell.length_c   1.000
_cell.angle_alpha   90.00
_cell.angle_beta   90.00
_cell.angle_gamma   90.00
#
_symmetry.space_group_name_H-M   'P 1'
#
loop_
_entity.id
_entity.type
_entity.pdbx_description
1 polymer ?
#
loop_
_entity_poly.entity_id
_entity_poly.type
_entity_poly.pdbx_seq_one_letter_code
_entity_poly.pdbx_strand_id
1 'polypeptide(L)'
;HERLRRAGALVRLLSPLPVPAPAPAAAPVHSGAEEFFRDVLDQTGDGYLDWPDLAAMAREVATRLDLGEPEETRLYEAFAGWWRELQAALDTDGDGRVSAREYASGAPGLAGPALIRVAEVLFAATDADGDGRIDAEEYRALFRTAFRRETAGADGSAGAGNAGGPDGTGGADTYDGAAFVRAFVSFMSGRLRSSPFGPLFRQP
;
A
#
# COMPACT_ATOMS: atom_id res chain seq x y z
N HIS A 1 10.04 4.90 77.58
CA HIS A 1 8.70 4.34 77.40
C HIS A 1 7.84 5.41 76.72
N GLU A 2 7.93 5.59 75.41
CA GLU A 2 7.23 4.81 74.37
C GLU A 2 5.87 5.44 73.96
N ARG A 3 5.90 6.05 72.77
CA ARG A 3 4.87 6.17 71.71
C ARG A 3 3.50 6.85 71.99
N LEU A 4 3.34 7.97 71.28
CA LEU A 4 2.25 8.27 70.32
C LEU A 4 0.81 7.87 70.68
N ARG A 5 -0.07 8.89 70.83
CA ARG A 5 -1.44 8.82 70.26
C ARG A 5 -1.79 10.14 69.59
N ARG A 6 -2.27 9.98 68.36
CA ARG A 6 -2.64 11.01 67.38
C ARG A 6 -4.04 11.55 67.69
N ALA A 7 -4.21 12.85 67.55
CA ALA A 7 -5.49 13.54 67.39
C ALA A 7 -5.65 13.90 65.90
N GLY A 8 -6.88 13.92 65.38
CA GLY A 8 -7.11 14.44 64.02
C GLY A 8 -8.46 14.08 63.42
N ALA A 9 -9.46 14.88 63.79
CA ALA A 9 -10.69 15.26 63.11
C ALA A 9 -11.02 14.70 61.70
N LEU A 10 -12.29 14.29 61.58
CA LEU A 10 -13.08 14.06 60.35
C LEU A 10 -13.34 15.39 59.61
N VAL A 11 -12.83 15.57 58.38
CA VAL A 11 -13.41 16.53 57.41
C VAL A 11 -13.25 16.04 55.96
N ARG A 12 -14.42 15.95 55.28
CA ARG A 12 -14.73 15.97 53.84
C ARG A 12 -14.07 14.94 52.90
N LEU A 13 -14.89 13.96 52.50
CA LEU A 13 -14.87 13.34 51.17
C LEU A 13 -14.91 14.43 50.08
N LEU A 14 -13.94 14.44 49.18
CA LEU A 14 -14.00 14.79 47.75
C LEU A 14 -12.55 14.66 47.21
N SER A 15 -12.13 13.43 46.90
CA SER A 15 -10.88 13.20 46.18
C SER A 15 -11.00 13.72 44.74
N PRO A 16 -10.03 14.52 44.24
CA PRO A 16 -10.01 14.88 42.82
C PRO A 16 -9.74 13.65 41.96
N LEU A 17 -10.46 13.57 40.83
CA LEU A 17 -10.29 12.55 39.80
C LEU A 17 -8.83 12.50 39.29
N PRO A 18 -8.29 11.31 38.95
CA PRO A 18 -6.96 11.22 38.36
C PRO A 18 -6.94 11.95 37.01
N VAL A 19 -6.03 12.92 36.88
CA VAL A 19 -5.74 13.54 35.58
C VAL A 19 -5.17 12.43 34.68
N PRO A 20 -5.76 12.17 33.49
CA PRO A 20 -5.21 11.18 32.57
C PRO A 20 -3.79 11.62 32.17
N ALA A 21 -2.84 10.69 32.22
CA ALA A 21 -1.49 10.91 31.72
C ALA A 21 -1.55 11.42 30.27
N PRO A 22 -0.63 12.31 29.85
CA PRO A 22 -0.58 12.73 28.45
C PRO A 22 -0.42 11.49 27.57
N ALA A 23 -1.31 11.36 26.58
CA ALA A 23 -1.21 10.32 25.56
C ALA A 23 0.20 10.33 24.94
N PRO A 24 0.78 9.17 24.57
CA PRO A 24 2.07 9.13 23.93
C PRO A 24 2.03 10.02 22.69
N ALA A 25 3.05 10.89 22.54
CA ALA A 25 3.22 11.72 21.36
C ALA A 25 3.08 10.86 20.11
N ALA A 26 2.26 11.32 19.15
CA ALA A 26 2.09 10.65 17.87
C ALA A 26 3.47 10.32 17.28
N ALA A 27 3.68 9.05 16.93
CA ALA A 27 4.90 8.61 16.25
C ALA A 27 5.16 9.53 15.03
N PRO A 28 6.42 9.86 14.71
CA PRO A 28 6.72 10.72 13.59
C PRO A 28 6.11 10.13 12.31
N VAL A 29 5.33 10.95 11.59
CA VAL A 29 4.71 10.62 10.30
C VAL A 29 5.72 10.10 9.26
N HIS A 30 7.01 10.43 9.43
CA HIS A 30 8.11 9.96 8.58
C HIS A 30 8.32 8.43 8.63
N SER A 31 8.09 7.78 9.78
CA SER A 31 8.36 6.34 9.92
C SER A 31 7.47 5.48 9.03
N GLY A 32 6.23 5.92 8.76
CA GLY A 32 5.32 5.18 7.88
C GLY A 32 5.63 5.36 6.39
N ALA A 33 6.13 6.54 5.99
CA ALA A 33 6.51 6.80 4.60
C ALA A 33 7.83 6.10 4.23
N GLU A 34 8.80 6.07 5.14
CA GLU A 34 10.07 5.36 4.94
C GLU A 34 9.88 3.83 4.95
N GLU A 35 8.97 3.30 5.77
CA GLU A 35 8.59 1.88 5.74
C GLU A 35 7.89 1.54 4.41
N PHE A 36 6.92 2.34 3.98
CA PHE A 36 6.27 2.15 2.68
C PHE A 36 7.28 2.22 1.53
N PHE A 37 8.19 3.20 1.56
CA PHE A 37 9.26 3.33 0.56
C PHE A 37 10.07 2.04 0.46
N ARG A 38 10.59 1.54 1.58
CA ARG A 38 11.43 0.34 1.60
C ARG A 38 10.68 -0.92 1.18
N ASP A 39 9.44 -1.06 1.65
CA ASP A 39 8.69 -2.29 1.45
C ASP A 39 8.04 -2.35 0.07
N VAL A 40 7.75 -1.20 -0.56
CA VAL A 40 6.92 -1.13 -1.78
C VAL A 40 7.62 -0.46 -2.97
N LEU A 41 8.46 0.55 -2.74
CA LEU A 41 9.04 1.35 -3.83
C LEU A 41 10.47 0.95 -4.17
N ASP A 42 11.33 0.78 -3.16
CA ASP A 42 12.70 0.31 -3.30
C ASP A 42 12.67 -1.20 -3.59
N GLN A 43 12.57 -1.59 -4.86
CA GLN A 43 12.48 -2.99 -5.27
C GLN A 43 13.85 -3.67 -5.34
N THR A 44 14.91 -2.88 -5.55
CA THR A 44 16.30 -3.34 -5.62
C THR A 44 16.94 -3.47 -4.23
N GLY A 45 16.39 -2.79 -3.22
CA GLY A 45 16.87 -2.80 -1.84
C GLY A 45 18.11 -1.93 -1.63
N ASP A 46 18.39 -0.98 -2.51
CA ASP A 46 19.60 -0.15 -2.47
C ASP A 46 19.43 1.15 -1.66
N GLY A 47 18.22 1.39 -1.13
CA GLY A 47 17.87 2.57 -0.34
C GLY A 47 17.46 3.78 -1.18
N TYR A 48 17.40 3.62 -2.50
CA TYR A 48 16.97 4.62 -3.45
C TYR A 48 15.78 4.10 -4.25
N LEU A 49 15.02 5.04 -4.82
CA LEU A 49 14.03 4.75 -5.83
C LEU A 49 14.60 5.25 -7.15
N ASP A 50 14.69 4.37 -8.13
CA ASP A 50 15.12 4.66 -9.49
C ASP A 50 14.24 4.00 -10.56
N TRP A 51 14.65 4.15 -11.83
CA TRP A 51 13.92 3.52 -12.94
C TRP A 51 13.90 1.99 -12.87
N PRO A 52 15.03 1.29 -12.66
CA PRO A 52 15.05 -0.14 -12.39
C PRO A 52 14.00 -0.64 -11.39
N ASP A 53 13.77 0.07 -10.29
CA ASP A 53 12.74 -0.31 -9.31
C ASP A 53 11.33 -0.28 -9.93
N LEU A 54 10.97 0.84 -10.57
CA LEU A 54 9.65 1.01 -11.19
C LEU A 54 9.45 0.09 -12.41
N ALA A 55 10.51 -0.18 -13.16
CA ALA A 55 10.51 -1.15 -14.23
C ALA A 55 10.29 -2.58 -13.70
N ALA A 56 10.85 -2.92 -12.52
CA ALA A 56 10.59 -4.21 -11.88
C ALA A 56 9.11 -4.35 -11.47
N MET A 57 8.50 -3.29 -10.93
CA MET A 57 7.05 -3.28 -10.64
C MET A 57 6.21 -3.49 -11.91
N ALA A 58 6.52 -2.76 -12.98
CA ALA A 58 5.80 -2.88 -14.25
C ALA A 58 5.93 -4.30 -14.85
N ARG A 59 7.14 -4.87 -14.81
CA ARG A 59 7.42 -6.23 -15.26
C ARG A 59 6.65 -7.28 -14.48
N GLU A 60 6.58 -7.13 -13.16
CA GLU A 60 5.88 -8.08 -12.30
C GLU A 60 4.38 -8.07 -12.61
N VAL A 61 3.78 -6.89 -12.80
CA VAL A 61 2.38 -6.77 -13.23
C VAL A 61 2.18 -7.38 -14.62
N ALA A 62 3.03 -7.05 -15.59
CA ALA A 62 2.93 -7.60 -16.95
C ALA A 62 3.00 -9.13 -16.95
N THR A 63 3.90 -9.70 -16.14
CA THR A 63 4.05 -11.16 -15.99
C THR A 63 2.83 -11.81 -15.36
N ARG A 64 2.22 -11.17 -14.35
CA ARG A 64 1.03 -11.72 -13.67
C ARG A 64 -0.21 -11.73 -14.54
N LEU A 65 -0.36 -10.69 -15.37
CA LEU A 65 -1.48 -10.54 -16.28
C LEU A 65 -1.22 -11.16 -17.67
N ASP A 66 -0.05 -11.79 -17.88
CA ASP A 66 0.39 -12.35 -19.16
C ASP A 66 0.25 -11.34 -20.32
N LEU A 67 0.64 -10.09 -20.06
CA LEU A 67 0.50 -9.01 -21.04
C LEU A 67 1.45 -9.22 -22.22
N GLY A 68 0.92 -9.06 -23.42
CA GLY A 68 1.70 -8.91 -24.65
C GLY A 68 1.70 -7.46 -25.13
N GLU A 69 2.25 -7.26 -26.33
CA GLU A 69 2.15 -5.98 -27.02
C GLU A 69 0.74 -5.78 -27.62
N PRO A 70 0.19 -4.54 -27.58
CA PRO A 70 0.80 -3.28 -27.12
C PRO A 70 0.62 -2.95 -25.63
N GLU A 71 -0.07 -3.77 -24.86
CA GLU A 71 -0.46 -3.49 -23.46
C GLU A 71 0.75 -3.41 -22.53
N GLU A 72 1.73 -4.30 -22.71
CA GLU A 72 3.00 -4.28 -21.95
C GLU A 72 3.71 -2.92 -22.14
N THR A 73 3.88 -2.46 -23.39
CA THR A 73 4.50 -1.15 -23.67
C THR A 73 3.76 0.00 -22.98
N ARG A 74 2.42 0.02 -23.04
CA ARG A 74 1.63 1.08 -22.39
C ARG A 74 1.85 1.11 -20.88
N LEU A 75 1.98 -0.06 -20.26
CA LEU A 75 2.27 -0.18 -18.84
C LEU A 75 3.63 0.43 -18.50
N TYR A 76 4.70 0.04 -19.21
CA TYR A 76 6.03 0.62 -18.98
C TYR A 76 6.07 2.14 -19.22
N GLU A 77 5.40 2.63 -20.27
CA GLU A 77 5.31 4.07 -20.54
C GLU A 77 4.60 4.83 -19.42
N ALA A 78 3.56 4.24 -18.82
CA ALA A 78 2.86 4.84 -17.68
C ALA A 78 3.78 4.94 -16.46
N PHE A 79 4.49 3.86 -16.10
CA PHE A 79 5.47 3.87 -15.01
C PHE A 79 6.62 4.84 -15.28
N ALA A 80 7.11 4.95 -16.52
CA ALA A 80 8.14 5.91 -16.90
C ALA A 80 7.64 7.37 -16.83
N GLY A 81 6.36 7.60 -17.15
CA GLY A 81 5.67 8.86 -16.91
C GLY A 81 5.69 9.24 -15.43
N TRP A 82 5.34 8.29 -14.57
CA TRP A 82 5.31 8.48 -13.12
C TRP A 82 6.71 8.72 -12.54
N TRP A 83 7.72 7.98 -12.99
CA TRP A 83 9.12 8.17 -12.59
C TRP A 83 9.63 9.60 -12.85
N ARG A 84 9.27 10.18 -14.00
CA ARG A 84 9.68 11.55 -14.36
C ARG A 84 9.02 12.59 -13.46
N GLU A 85 7.75 12.40 -13.12
CA GLU A 85 7.06 13.29 -12.17
C GLU A 85 7.64 13.17 -10.76
N LEU A 86 8.00 11.96 -10.32
CA LEU A 86 8.65 11.73 -9.03
C LEU A 86 10.00 12.43 -8.93
N GLN A 87 10.91 12.20 -9.88
CA GLN A 87 12.22 12.86 -9.89
C GLN A 87 12.06 14.38 -9.87
N ALA A 88 11.24 14.94 -10.77
CA ALA A 88 11.07 16.39 -10.87
C ALA A 88 10.52 17.03 -9.58
N ALA A 89 9.80 16.27 -8.77
CA ALA A 89 9.21 16.76 -7.53
C ALA A 89 10.07 16.50 -6.28
N LEU A 90 10.88 15.44 -6.27
CA LEU A 90 11.52 14.92 -5.05
C LEU A 90 13.05 14.96 -5.07
N ASP A 91 13.67 14.76 -6.24
CA ASP A 91 15.13 14.77 -6.40
C ASP A 91 15.65 16.18 -6.17
N THR A 92 16.06 16.47 -4.93
CA THR A 92 16.39 17.81 -4.48
C THR A 92 17.88 18.08 -4.63
N ASP A 93 18.71 17.03 -4.58
CA ASP A 93 20.16 17.12 -4.75
C ASP A 93 20.64 16.90 -6.19
N GLY A 94 19.75 16.44 -7.08
CA GLY A 94 19.99 16.29 -8.51
C GLY A 94 20.83 15.07 -8.86
N ASP A 95 20.83 14.03 -8.01
CA ASP A 95 21.60 12.81 -8.24
C ASP A 95 20.92 11.83 -9.20
N GLY A 96 19.70 12.15 -9.65
CA GLY A 96 18.90 11.36 -10.59
C GLY A 96 18.17 10.18 -9.94
N ARG A 97 18.15 10.09 -8.61
CA ARG A 97 17.44 9.09 -7.81
C ARG A 97 16.63 9.79 -6.73
N VAL A 98 15.79 9.04 -6.03
CA VAL A 98 15.01 9.57 -4.91
C VAL A 98 15.33 8.77 -3.67
N SER A 99 15.97 9.39 -2.68
CA SER A 99 16.22 8.76 -1.39
C SER A 99 14.95 8.60 -0.55
N ALA A 100 14.95 7.66 0.40
CA ALA A 100 13.84 7.49 1.35
C ALA A 100 13.48 8.80 2.09
N ARG A 101 14.48 9.65 2.36
CA ARG A 101 14.30 10.94 3.04
C ARG A 101 13.63 11.97 2.15
N GLU A 102 14.03 12.07 0.89
CA GLU A 102 13.38 12.94 -0.10
C GLU A 102 11.94 12.51 -0.33
N TYR A 103 11.73 11.20 -0.48
CA TYR A 103 10.39 10.63 -0.56
C TYR A 103 9.54 11.00 0.66
N ALA A 104 10.02 10.74 1.88
CA ALA A 104 9.27 11.05 3.11
C ALA A 104 8.97 12.55 3.28
N SER A 105 9.78 13.42 2.68
CA SER A 105 9.60 14.88 2.74
C SER A 105 8.55 15.38 1.74
N GLY A 106 8.42 14.75 0.56
CA GLY A 106 7.48 15.15 -0.49
C GLY A 106 6.26 14.23 -0.68
N ALA A 107 6.21 13.09 0.01
CA ALA A 107 5.14 12.09 -0.08
C ALA A 107 3.69 12.63 0.02
N PRO A 108 3.38 13.63 0.87
CA PRO A 108 2.03 14.16 0.99
C PRO A 108 1.45 14.77 -0.30
N GLY A 109 2.27 15.06 -1.32
CA GLY A 109 1.87 15.66 -2.60
C GLY A 109 1.89 14.71 -3.81
N LEU A 110 2.21 13.43 -3.65
CA LEU A 110 2.56 12.52 -4.77
C LEU A 110 1.39 11.97 -5.60
N ALA A 111 0.15 12.34 -5.28
CA ALA A 111 -1.02 11.99 -6.10
C ALA A 111 -1.10 12.87 -7.37
N GLY A 112 -0.09 12.76 -8.24
CA GLY A 112 0.01 13.49 -9.49
C GLY A 112 -0.71 12.82 -10.67
N PRO A 113 -0.86 13.53 -11.80
CA PRO A 113 -1.49 13.00 -13.01
C PRO A 113 -0.86 11.71 -13.54
N ALA A 114 0.46 11.53 -13.45
CA ALA A 114 1.08 10.30 -13.95
C ALA A 114 0.78 9.09 -13.06
N LEU A 115 0.66 9.25 -11.74
CA LEU A 115 0.26 8.15 -10.86
C LEU A 115 -1.18 7.72 -11.13
N ILE A 116 -2.07 8.68 -11.44
CA ILE A 116 -3.43 8.39 -11.90
C ILE A 116 -3.39 7.60 -13.21
N ARG A 117 -2.55 8.00 -14.18
CA ARG A 117 -2.39 7.25 -15.43
C ARG A 117 -1.87 5.83 -15.23
N VAL A 118 -0.94 5.60 -14.31
CA VAL A 118 -0.51 4.25 -13.94
C VAL A 118 -1.70 3.43 -13.45
N ALA A 119 -2.54 4.01 -12.60
CA ALA A 119 -3.72 3.33 -12.07
C ALA A 119 -4.75 3.00 -13.18
N GLU A 120 -4.96 3.93 -14.12
CA GLU A 120 -5.87 3.74 -15.26
C GLU A 120 -5.37 2.67 -16.22
N VAL A 121 -4.08 2.67 -16.54
CA VAL A 121 -3.47 1.64 -17.41
C VAL A 121 -3.47 0.28 -16.73
N LEU A 122 -3.17 0.22 -15.43
CA LEU A 122 -3.26 -1.02 -14.67
C LEU A 122 -4.69 -1.56 -14.63
N PHE A 123 -5.67 -0.69 -14.44
CA PHE A 123 -7.08 -1.06 -14.49
C PHE A 123 -7.44 -1.67 -15.85
N ALA A 124 -7.15 -0.95 -16.95
CA ALA A 124 -7.43 -1.42 -18.30
C ALA A 124 -6.68 -2.70 -18.68
N ALA A 125 -5.51 -2.96 -18.09
CA ALA A 125 -4.78 -4.20 -18.28
C ALA A 125 -5.38 -5.37 -17.48
N THR A 126 -6.12 -5.07 -16.40
CA THR A 126 -6.75 -6.07 -15.53
C THR A 126 -8.18 -6.40 -15.97
N ASP A 127 -8.93 -5.40 -16.43
CA ASP A 127 -10.25 -5.49 -17.06
C ASP A 127 -10.10 -6.08 -18.47
N ALA A 128 -10.06 -7.41 -18.54
CA ALA A 128 -9.74 -8.17 -19.74
C ALA A 128 -10.93 -8.24 -20.70
N ASP A 129 -12.16 -8.17 -20.19
CA ASP A 129 -13.37 -8.20 -21.00
C ASP A 129 -13.89 -6.79 -21.40
N GLY A 130 -13.36 -5.74 -20.77
CA GLY A 130 -13.63 -4.34 -21.09
C GLY A 130 -14.99 -3.86 -20.59
N ASP A 131 -15.57 -4.50 -19.58
CA ASP A 131 -16.88 -4.15 -19.02
C ASP A 131 -16.82 -2.93 -18.07
N GLY A 132 -15.61 -2.43 -17.78
CA GLY A 132 -15.37 -1.30 -16.89
C GLY A 132 -15.40 -1.68 -15.42
N ARG A 133 -15.31 -2.96 -15.09
CA ARG A 133 -15.18 -3.52 -13.75
C ARG A 133 -14.04 -4.52 -13.70
N ILE A 134 -13.61 -4.85 -12.48
CA ILE A 134 -12.72 -5.96 -12.19
C ILE A 134 -13.54 -6.99 -11.44
N ASP A 135 -13.81 -8.12 -12.07
CA ASP A 135 -14.49 -9.23 -11.46
C ASP A 135 -13.56 -10.07 -10.56
N ALA A 136 -14.10 -11.13 -9.96
CA ALA A 136 -13.32 -11.97 -9.06
C ALA A 136 -12.23 -12.82 -9.76
N GLU A 137 -12.36 -13.12 -11.05
CA GLU A 137 -11.34 -13.83 -11.83
C GLU A 137 -10.20 -12.88 -12.20
N GLU A 138 -10.51 -11.69 -12.70
CA GLU A 138 -9.56 -10.63 -13.05
C GLU A 138 -8.79 -10.16 -11.81
N TYR A 139 -9.48 -9.98 -10.69
CA TYR A 139 -8.86 -9.71 -9.41
C TYR A 139 -7.86 -10.82 -9.02
N ARG A 140 -8.23 -12.09 -9.19
CA ARG A 140 -7.32 -13.22 -8.89
C ARG A 140 -6.16 -13.34 -9.87
N ALA A 141 -6.29 -12.85 -11.11
CA ALA A 141 -5.18 -12.77 -12.05
C ALA A 141 -4.14 -11.75 -11.56
N LEU A 142 -4.60 -10.58 -11.14
CA LEU A 142 -3.73 -9.53 -10.62
C LEU A 142 -3.06 -9.93 -9.29
N PHE A 143 -3.81 -10.46 -8.30
CA PHE A 143 -3.37 -10.61 -6.90
C PHE A 143 -2.93 -12.03 -6.45
N ARG A 144 -2.61 -12.97 -7.36
CA ARG A 144 -2.48 -14.41 -7.03
C ARG A 144 -1.33 -14.85 -6.10
N THR A 145 -0.59 -13.97 -5.43
CA THR A 145 0.53 -14.38 -4.57
C THR A 145 0.06 -14.86 -3.18
N ALA A 146 -0.44 -16.10 -3.10
CA ALA A 146 -0.50 -16.85 -1.82
C ALA A 146 -0.52 -18.39 -1.92
N PHE A 147 -0.77 -19.01 -3.09
CA PHE A 147 -0.72 -20.47 -3.20
C PHE A 147 -0.05 -20.95 -4.47
N ARG A 148 1.28 -20.83 -4.51
CA ARG A 148 2.12 -21.80 -5.22
C ARG A 148 3.06 -22.45 -4.22
N ARG A 149 2.49 -23.23 -3.30
CA ARG A 149 3.22 -24.32 -2.63
C ARG A 149 2.35 -25.57 -2.63
N GLU A 150 2.68 -26.44 -3.58
CA GLU A 150 2.57 -27.90 -3.48
C GLU A 150 1.19 -28.53 -3.25
N THR A 151 0.49 -28.77 -4.34
CA THR A 151 -0.25 -30.04 -4.51
C THR A 151 0.16 -30.67 -5.84
N ALA A 152 1.44 -31.08 -5.91
CA ALA A 152 1.77 -32.20 -6.76
C ALA A 152 1.20 -33.45 -6.09
N GLY A 153 -0.01 -33.85 -6.48
CA GLY A 153 -0.59 -35.14 -6.13
C GLY A 153 -2.00 -35.10 -5.56
N ALA A 154 -2.88 -35.83 -6.25
CA ALA A 154 -4.17 -36.39 -5.84
C ALA A 154 -5.40 -35.47 -5.88
N ASP A 155 -6.17 -35.70 -6.95
CA ASP A 155 -7.59 -36.05 -6.94
C ASP A 155 -8.63 -34.99 -6.61
N GLY A 156 -9.58 -34.86 -7.56
CA GLY A 156 -10.55 -33.79 -7.61
C GLY A 156 -11.53 -33.74 -6.45
N SER A 157 -11.90 -32.53 -6.07
CA SER A 157 -13.30 -32.10 -5.92
C SER A 157 -13.34 -30.60 -5.61
N ALA A 158 -14.41 -29.98 -6.07
CA ALA A 158 -14.67 -28.55 -5.97
C ALA A 158 -14.58 -28.03 -4.54
N GLY A 159 -13.96 -26.86 -4.39
CA GLY A 159 -13.92 -26.10 -3.16
C GLY A 159 -13.52 -24.66 -3.45
N ALA A 160 -14.48 -23.86 -3.91
CA ALA A 160 -14.35 -22.41 -3.96
C ALA A 160 -14.15 -21.88 -2.53
N GLY A 161 -12.88 -21.70 -2.15
CA GLY A 161 -12.49 -21.07 -0.90
C GLY A 161 -12.68 -19.56 -1.00
N ASN A 162 -13.48 -19.02 -0.08
CA ASN A 162 -13.73 -17.59 0.12
C ASN A 162 -12.42 -16.79 0.14
N ALA A 163 -12.21 -15.96 -0.89
CA ALA A 163 -11.29 -14.83 -0.81
C ALA A 163 -12.08 -13.66 -0.20
N GLY A 164 -12.04 -13.55 1.12
CA GLY A 164 -12.62 -12.41 1.83
C GLY A 164 -11.82 -11.15 1.49
N GLY A 165 -12.48 -10.15 0.90
CA GLY A 165 -11.95 -8.79 0.81
C GLY A 165 -11.78 -8.17 2.20
N PRO A 166 -10.96 -7.10 2.33
CA PRO A 166 -10.54 -6.55 3.62
C PRO A 166 -11.67 -5.98 4.50
N ASP A 167 -12.88 -5.78 3.98
CA ASP A 167 -13.93 -5.02 4.68
C ASP A 167 -15.19 -5.82 5.05
N GLY A 168 -15.25 -7.13 4.79
CA GLY A 168 -16.31 -8.01 5.31
C GLY A 168 -17.76 -7.67 4.94
N THR A 169 -17.99 -6.65 4.09
CA THR A 169 -19.31 -6.32 3.55
C THR A 169 -19.55 -7.15 2.31
N GLY A 170 -20.30 -8.25 2.46
CA GLY A 170 -20.87 -8.99 1.34
C GLY A 170 -21.80 -8.09 0.53
N GLY A 171 -21.34 -7.64 -0.62
CA GLY A 171 -22.08 -6.80 -1.54
C GLY A 171 -21.26 -6.49 -2.80
N ALA A 172 -21.56 -7.25 -3.87
CA ALA A 172 -21.09 -7.15 -5.25
C ALA A 172 -19.59 -7.44 -5.51
N ASP A 173 -19.34 -8.64 -6.05
CA ASP A 173 -18.06 -9.22 -6.47
C ASP A 173 -17.39 -8.53 -7.66
N THR A 174 -17.54 -7.20 -7.80
CA THR A 174 -17.00 -6.42 -8.92
C THR A 174 -16.51 -5.05 -8.45
N TYR A 175 -15.22 -4.76 -8.69
CA TYR A 175 -14.61 -3.45 -8.41
C TYR A 175 -14.80 -2.51 -9.60
N ASP A 176 -15.45 -1.36 -9.43
CA ASP A 176 -15.50 -0.35 -10.50
C ASP A 176 -14.14 0.35 -10.69
N GLY A 177 -13.83 0.77 -11.92
CA GLY A 177 -12.53 1.36 -12.24
C GLY A 177 -12.20 2.64 -11.47
N ALA A 178 -13.19 3.45 -11.12
CA ALA A 178 -12.94 4.66 -10.33
C ALA A 178 -12.55 4.31 -8.88
N ALA A 179 -13.15 3.27 -8.30
CA ALA A 179 -12.80 2.74 -6.99
C ALA A 179 -11.40 2.14 -6.99
N PHE A 180 -11.05 1.39 -8.05
CA PHE A 180 -9.71 0.86 -8.24
C PHE A 180 -8.65 1.98 -8.29
N VAL A 181 -8.84 3.00 -9.13
CA VAL A 181 -7.92 4.14 -9.25
C VAL A 181 -7.74 4.86 -7.92
N ARG A 182 -8.84 5.15 -7.21
CA ARG A 182 -8.76 5.79 -5.88
C ARG A 182 -8.00 4.95 -4.87
N ALA A 183 -8.24 3.63 -4.83
CA ALA A 183 -7.58 2.72 -3.92
C ALA A 183 -6.07 2.64 -4.22
N PHE A 184 -5.71 2.50 -5.51
CA PHE A 184 -4.33 2.44 -5.96
C PHE A 184 -3.57 3.73 -5.63
N VAL A 185 -4.10 4.90 -6.01
CA VAL A 185 -3.48 6.20 -5.72
C VAL A 185 -3.34 6.43 -4.22
N SER A 186 -4.34 6.02 -3.42
CA SER A 186 -4.29 6.17 -1.97
C SER A 186 -3.26 5.24 -1.32
N PHE A 187 -3.08 4.03 -1.85
CA PHE A 187 -2.02 3.12 -1.42
C PHE A 187 -0.63 3.66 -1.80
N MET A 188 -0.44 4.03 -3.06
CA MET A 188 0.85 4.51 -3.60
C MET A 188 1.33 5.85 -3.02
N SER A 189 0.41 6.64 -2.44
CA SER A 189 0.74 7.88 -1.70
C SER A 189 0.90 7.66 -0.20
N GLY A 190 0.97 6.41 0.27
CA GLY A 190 1.15 6.08 1.69
C GLY A 190 -0.06 6.41 2.59
N ARG A 191 -1.21 6.79 2.02
CA ARG A 191 -2.44 7.10 2.76
C ARG A 191 -3.15 5.84 3.28
N LEU A 192 -2.91 4.70 2.64
CA LEU A 192 -3.40 3.39 3.09
C LEU A 192 -2.21 2.49 3.47
N ARG A 193 -2.11 2.11 4.74
CA ARG A 193 -1.10 1.13 5.23
C ARG A 193 -1.44 -0.31 4.87
N SER A 194 -2.70 -0.59 4.54
CA SER A 194 -3.20 -1.91 4.20
C SER A 194 -4.05 -1.79 2.95
N SER A 195 -3.67 -2.51 1.90
CA SER A 195 -4.29 -2.43 0.58
C SER A 195 -4.12 -3.78 -0.12
N PRO A 196 -5.07 -4.18 -0.97
CA PRO A 196 -4.91 -5.38 -1.80
C PRO A 196 -3.65 -5.33 -2.68
N PHE A 197 -3.16 -4.13 -3.02
CA PHE A 197 -1.92 -3.92 -3.78
C PHE A 197 -0.64 -4.21 -2.98
N GLY A 198 -0.70 -4.29 -1.65
CA GLY A 198 0.48 -4.52 -0.80
C GLY A 198 1.25 -5.79 -1.17
N PRO A 199 0.61 -6.97 -1.18
CA PRO A 199 1.26 -8.22 -1.57
C PRO A 199 1.79 -8.27 -3.01
N LEU A 200 1.35 -7.38 -3.91
CA LEU A 200 1.87 -7.35 -5.28
C LEU A 200 3.31 -6.83 -5.34
N PHE A 201 3.60 -5.84 -4.52
CA PHE A 201 4.80 -5.02 -4.60
C PHE A 201 5.73 -5.21 -3.41
N ARG A 202 5.28 -5.90 -2.35
CA ARG A 202 6.14 -6.20 -1.21
C ARG A 202 7.25 -7.16 -1.59
N GLN A 203 8.45 -6.83 -1.11
CA GLN A 203 9.57 -7.76 -1.11
C GLN A 203 9.25 -9.00 -0.24
N PRO A 204 9.74 -10.19 -0.62
CA PRO A 204 9.62 -11.42 0.19
C PRO A 204 10.47 -11.41 1.46
#